data_AF-A0A954EZM6-F1
#
_entry.id   AF-A0A954EZM6-F1
#
_cell.length_a   1.000
_cell.length_b   1.000
_cell.length_c   1.000
_cell.angle_alpha   90.00
_cell.angle_beta   90.00
_cell.angle_gamma   90.00
#
_symmetry.space_group_name_H-M   'P 1'
#
loop_
_entity.id
_entity.type
_entity.pdbx_description
1 polymer ?
#
loop_
_entity_poly.entity_id
_entity_poly.type
_entity_poly.pdbx_seq_one_letter_code
_entity_poly.pdbx_strand_id
1 'polypeptide(L)'
;MLFALMFATTLSGCAQFVLLSYLIHGPPSIEPDFDAETGESLSDPDQLAAIVCFAPTEMQYKFPQIDDQVATHVAYRLGQNHIKVIDPDYIRAWVDEHPDW
;
A
#
# COMPACT_ATOMS: atom_id res chain seq x y z
N MET A 1 19.85 -12.32 48.72
CA MET A 1 20.02 -10.89 48.38
C MET A 1 20.30 -10.65 46.89
N LEU A 2 21.16 -11.44 46.22
CA LEU A 2 21.44 -11.30 44.77
C LEU A 2 20.21 -11.49 43.85
N PHE A 3 19.32 -12.44 44.17
CA PHE A 3 18.12 -12.72 43.37
C PHE A 3 17.10 -11.55 43.35
N ALA A 4 17.05 -10.75 44.41
CA ALA A 4 16.14 -9.60 44.52
C ALA A 4 16.62 -8.40 43.69
N LEU A 5 17.94 -8.26 43.51
CA LEU A 5 18.53 -7.18 42.71
C LEU A 5 18.30 -7.40 41.20
N MET A 6 18.28 -8.67 40.77
CA MET A 6 18.05 -9.07 39.38
C MET A 6 16.61 -8.82 38.91
N PHE A 7 15.64 -8.89 39.84
CA PHE A 7 14.23 -8.62 39.56
C PHE A 7 13.88 -7.12 39.53
N ALA A 8 14.69 -6.29 40.20
CA ALA A 8 14.50 -4.84 40.22
C ALA A 8 14.92 -4.16 38.91
N THR A 9 15.86 -4.75 38.16
CA THR A 9 16.30 -4.22 36.85
C THR A 9 15.39 -4.63 35.69
N THR A 10 14.57 -5.68 35.86
CA THR A 10 13.59 -6.10 34.83
C THR A 10 12.31 -5.26 34.83
N LEU A 11 12.00 -4.57 35.93
CA LEU A 11 10.79 -3.74 36.07
C LEU A 11 10.92 -2.34 35.42
N SER A 12 12.12 -1.81 35.24
CA SER A 12 12.35 -0.51 34.58
C SER A 12 12.57 -0.61 33.06
N GLY A 13 12.48 -1.83 32.49
CA GLY A 13 12.95 -2.13 31.14
C GLY A 13 11.91 -2.09 30.02
N CYS A 14 10.62 -1.92 30.29
CA CYS A 14 9.59 -2.05 29.23
C CYS A 14 9.81 -1.08 28.07
N ALA A 15 10.16 0.18 28.35
CA ALA A 15 10.42 1.18 27.31
C ALA A 15 11.70 0.89 26.52
N GLN A 16 12.74 0.37 27.18
CA GLN A 16 14.02 0.06 26.53
C GLN A 16 13.92 -1.18 25.64
N PHE A 17 13.11 -2.17 26.02
CA PHE A 17 12.81 -3.32 25.17
C PHE A 17 12.00 -2.95 23.93
N VAL A 18 11.04 -2.02 24.03
CA VAL A 18 10.28 -1.51 22.88
C VAL A 18 11.19 -0.73 21.91
N LEU A 19 12.09 0.11 22.44
CA LEU A 19 13.04 0.83 21.59
C LEU A 19 14.04 -0.12 20.93
N LEU A 20 14.54 -1.12 21.69
CA LEU A 20 15.47 -2.11 21.15
C LEU A 20 14.80 -2.99 20.09
N SER A 21 13.55 -3.42 20.30
CA SER A 21 12.81 -4.20 19.30
C SER A 21 12.50 -3.37 18.06
N TYR A 22 12.17 -2.08 18.20
CA TYR A 22 11.99 -1.16 17.08
C TYR A 22 13.27 -0.95 16.27
N LEU A 23 14.43 -0.87 16.94
CA LEU A 23 15.71 -0.73 16.26
C LEU A 23 16.18 -2.02 15.56
N ILE A 24 15.84 -3.20 16.11
CA ILE A 24 16.23 -4.50 15.54
C ILE A 24 15.27 -4.97 14.44
N HIS A 25 13.96 -4.86 14.67
CA HIS A 25 12.92 -5.36 13.74
C HIS A 25 12.29 -4.26 12.88
N GLY A 26 12.61 -2.99 13.15
CA GLY A 26 11.98 -1.87 12.47
C GLY A 26 10.58 -1.55 13.02
N PRO A 27 9.92 -0.53 12.47
CA PRO A 27 8.51 -0.28 12.74
C PRO A 27 7.67 -1.53 12.39
N PRO A 28 6.59 -1.81 13.12
CA PRO A 28 5.62 -2.80 12.69
C PRO A 28 5.11 -2.38 11.31
N SER A 29 5.51 -3.11 10.27
CA SER A 29 5.01 -2.92 8.93
C SER A 29 3.74 -3.75 8.82
N ILE A 30 2.63 -3.08 8.54
CA ILE A 30 1.40 -3.77 8.15
C ILE A 30 1.60 -4.15 6.68
N GLU A 31 1.47 -5.44 6.40
CA GLU A 31 1.47 -5.95 5.03
C GLU A 31 0.31 -5.32 4.25
N PRO A 32 0.53 -4.82 3.02
CA PRO A 32 -0.54 -4.28 2.21
C PRO A 32 -1.63 -5.32 1.95
N ASP A 33 -2.90 -4.91 1.97
CA ASP A 33 -4.03 -5.82 1.73
C ASP A 33 -3.90 -6.54 0.37
N PHE A 34 -3.37 -5.85 -0.65
CA PHE A 34 -3.10 -6.43 -1.97
C PHE A 34 -2.15 -7.62 -1.88
N ASP A 35 -1.00 -7.44 -1.22
CA ASP A 35 0.02 -8.47 -1.06
C ASP A 35 -0.51 -9.64 -0.23
N ALA A 36 -1.27 -9.36 0.82
CA ALA A 36 -1.89 -10.38 1.67
C ALA A 36 -2.95 -11.22 0.94
N GLU A 37 -3.75 -10.61 0.06
CA GLU A 37 -4.84 -11.29 -0.65
C GLU A 37 -4.36 -12.00 -1.93
N THR A 38 -3.42 -11.40 -2.66
CA THR A 38 -2.98 -11.91 -3.97
C THR A 38 -1.71 -12.74 -3.89
N GLY A 39 -0.92 -12.58 -2.82
CA GLY A 39 0.42 -13.16 -2.69
C GLY A 39 1.46 -12.49 -3.59
N GLU A 40 1.10 -11.36 -4.22
CA GLU A 40 1.86 -10.67 -5.24
C GLU A 40 2.09 -9.21 -4.80
N SER A 41 3.20 -8.59 -5.22
CA SER A 41 3.53 -7.23 -4.78
C SER A 41 3.56 -6.26 -5.94
N LEU A 42 2.84 -5.14 -5.81
CA LEU A 42 2.90 -4.02 -6.75
C LEU A 42 4.29 -3.35 -6.82
N SER A 43 5.18 -3.71 -5.90
CA SER A 43 6.56 -3.21 -5.86
C SER A 43 7.53 -4.06 -6.69
N ASP A 44 7.12 -5.24 -7.17
CA ASP A 44 7.97 -6.12 -7.98
C ASP A 44 8.08 -5.59 -9.42
N PRO A 45 9.29 -5.32 -9.95
CA PRO A 45 9.48 -4.83 -11.31
C PRO A 45 9.12 -5.84 -12.42
N ASP A 46 9.10 -7.14 -12.11
CA ASP A 46 8.79 -8.20 -13.09
C ASP A 46 7.28 -8.45 -13.23
N GLN A 47 6.48 -7.80 -12.38
CA GLN A 47 5.04 -7.96 -12.36
C GLN A 47 4.30 -6.78 -13.01
N LEU A 48 3.35 -7.10 -13.90
CA LEU A 48 2.48 -6.12 -14.53
C LEU A 48 1.04 -6.34 -14.05
N ALA A 49 0.50 -5.38 -13.30
CA ALA A 49 -0.88 -5.39 -12.85
C ALA A 49 -1.69 -4.29 -13.55
N ALA A 50 -2.90 -4.62 -13.99
CA ALA A 50 -3.86 -3.65 -14.50
C ALA A 50 -4.85 -3.28 -13.40
N ILE A 51 -5.01 -1.97 -13.15
CA ILE A 51 -5.89 -1.45 -12.10
C ILE A 51 -7.05 -0.72 -12.78
N VAL A 52 -8.26 -1.23 -12.60
CA VAL A 52 -9.48 -0.62 -13.14
C VAL A 52 -10.21 0.10 -12.01
N CYS A 53 -10.35 1.42 -12.12
CA CYS A 53 -11.09 2.22 -11.16
C CYS A 53 -12.51 2.45 -11.67
N PHE A 54 -13.51 1.98 -10.92
CA PHE A 54 -14.92 2.24 -11.20
C PHE A 54 -15.60 2.84 -9.97
N ALA A 55 -16.40 3.87 -10.17
CA ALA A 55 -17.29 4.40 -9.17
C ALA A 55 -18.72 3.86 -9.37
N PRO A 56 -19.53 3.79 -8.30
CA PRO A 56 -20.94 3.45 -8.41
C PRO A 56 -21.71 4.41 -9.32
N THR A 57 -22.74 3.92 -10.02
CA THR A 57 -23.52 4.70 -10.99
C THR A 57 -24.13 5.97 -10.37
N GLU A 58 -24.56 5.92 -9.10
CA GLU A 58 -25.11 7.10 -8.42
C GLU A 58 -24.07 8.23 -8.28
N MET A 59 -22.80 7.86 -8.07
CA MET A 59 -21.68 8.80 -7.98
C MET A 59 -21.32 9.38 -9.35
N GLN A 60 -21.33 8.56 -10.40
CA GLN A 60 -21.06 9.01 -11.77
C GLN A 60 -22.08 10.06 -12.25
N TYR A 61 -23.37 9.92 -11.90
CA TYR A 61 -24.37 10.94 -12.23
C TYR A 61 -24.07 12.31 -11.62
N LYS A 62 -23.54 12.32 -10.40
CA LYS A 62 -23.18 13.54 -9.69
C LYS A 62 -21.81 14.09 -10.11
N PHE A 63 -20.90 13.20 -10.48
CA PHE A 63 -19.52 13.48 -10.84
C PHE A 63 -19.12 12.65 -12.07
N PRO A 64 -19.37 13.15 -13.28
CA PRO A 64 -19.17 12.38 -14.52
C PRO A 64 -17.71 11.94 -14.78
N GLN A 65 -16.75 12.58 -14.14
CA GLN A 65 -15.31 12.34 -14.29
C GLN A 65 -14.71 11.63 -13.08
N ILE A 66 -15.54 11.07 -12.19
CA ILE A 66 -15.05 10.50 -10.93
C ILE A 66 -14.10 9.33 -11.17
N ASP A 67 -14.36 8.49 -12.18
CA ASP A 67 -13.53 7.34 -12.51
C ASP A 67 -12.12 7.79 -12.91
N ASP A 68 -12.04 8.80 -13.79
CA ASP A 68 -10.78 9.40 -14.22
C ASP A 68 -10.00 10.03 -13.05
N GLN A 69 -10.72 10.73 -12.17
CA GLN A 69 -10.12 11.37 -10.99
C GLN A 69 -9.59 10.34 -10.00
N VAL A 70 -10.32 9.24 -9.79
CA VAL A 70 -9.88 8.13 -8.94
C VAL A 70 -8.67 7.45 -9.55
N ALA A 71 -8.70 7.11 -10.85
CA ALA A 71 -7.56 6.50 -11.55
C ALA A 71 -6.31 7.37 -11.48
N THR A 72 -6.44 8.67 -11.74
CA THR A 72 -5.34 9.64 -11.63
C THR A 72 -4.80 9.71 -10.21
N HIS A 73 -5.67 9.74 -9.19
CA HIS A 73 -5.23 9.81 -7.80
C HIS A 73 -4.53 8.52 -7.35
N VAL A 74 -5.03 7.36 -7.77
CA VAL A 74 -4.40 6.06 -7.50
C VAL A 74 -3.02 6.00 -8.16
N ALA A 75 -2.91 6.35 -9.44
CA ALA A 75 -1.64 6.42 -10.16
C ALA A 75 -0.63 7.34 -9.46
N TYR A 76 -1.07 8.52 -9.03
CA TYR A 76 -0.23 9.45 -8.28
C TYR A 76 0.29 8.83 -6.97
N ARG A 77 -0.59 8.17 -6.20
CA ARG A 77 -0.22 7.53 -4.92
C ARG A 77 0.75 6.37 -5.11
N LEU A 78 0.58 5.56 -6.16
CA LEU A 78 1.52 4.49 -6.51
C LEU A 78 2.88 5.08 -6.90
N GLY A 79 2.89 6.13 -7.73
CA GLY A 79 4.12 6.84 -8.09
C GLY A 79 4.86 7.45 -6.89
N GLN A 80 4.13 7.98 -5.88
CA GLN A 80 4.73 8.49 -4.64
C GLN A 80 5.43 7.38 -3.82
N ASN A 81 5.01 6.14 -3.97
CA ASN A 81 5.63 4.97 -3.33
C ASN A 81 6.69 4.30 -4.24
N HIS A 82 7.18 5.02 -5.26
CA HIS A 82 8.20 4.54 -6.19
C HIS A 82 7.79 3.32 -7.02
N ILE A 83 6.49 3.05 -7.13
CA ILE A 83 5.95 2.03 -8.03
C ILE A 83 5.94 2.59 -9.44
N LYS A 84 6.37 1.80 -10.42
CA LYS A 84 6.37 2.20 -11.83
C LYS A 84 4.93 2.18 -12.35
N VAL A 85 4.42 3.34 -12.74
CA VAL A 85 3.05 3.52 -13.23
C VAL A 85 3.09 3.91 -14.71
N ILE A 86 2.19 3.32 -15.49
CA ILE A 86 1.86 3.77 -16.85
C ILE A 86 0.77 4.83 -16.72
N ASP A 87 0.89 5.94 -17.46
CA ASP A 87 -0.09 7.02 -17.40
C ASP A 87 -1.52 6.47 -17.68
N PRO A 88 -2.50 6.77 -16.80
CA PRO A 88 -3.88 6.33 -16.99
C PRO A 88 -4.48 6.73 -18.34
N ASP A 89 -4.10 7.86 -18.91
CA ASP A 89 -4.64 8.33 -20.20
C ASP A 89 -4.19 7.43 -21.36
N TYR A 90 -2.96 6.90 -21.31
CA TYR A 90 -2.49 5.93 -22.30
C TYR A 90 -3.25 4.61 -22.21
N ILE A 91 -3.53 4.14 -20.98
CA ILE A 91 -4.31 2.92 -20.77
C ILE A 91 -5.74 3.11 -21.28
N ARG A 92 -6.35 4.27 -21.02
CA ARG A 92 -7.69 4.58 -21.51
C ARG A 92 -7.77 4.56 -23.03
N ALA A 93 -6.83 5.24 -23.71
CA ALA A 93 -6.76 5.22 -25.16
C ALA A 93 -6.57 3.79 -25.70
N TRP A 94 -5.74 2.99 -25.03
CA TRP A 94 -5.51 1.60 -25.41
C TRP A 94 -6.77 0.72 -25.25
N VAL A 95 -7.53 0.89 -24.16
CA VAL A 95 -8.80 0.18 -23.92
C VAL A 95 -9.85 0.57 -24.96
N ASP A 96 -9.92 1.85 -25.33
CA ASP A 96 -10.83 2.32 -26.39
C ASP A 96 -10.50 1.70 -27.76
N GLU A 97 -9.21 1.43 -28.02
CA GLU A 97 -8.74 0.75 -29.24
C GLU A 97 -8.90 -0.77 -29.22
N HIS A 98 -9.05 -1.38 -28.03
CA HIS A 98 -9.14 -2.82 -27.82
C HIS A 98 -10.40 -3.18 -27.02
N PRO A 99 -11.60 -3.12 -27.63
CA PRO A 99 -12.87 -3.37 -26.95
C PRO A 99 -13.07 -4.82 -26.50
N ASP A 100 -12.20 -5.74 -26.93
CA ASP A 100 -12.27 -7.18 -26.64
C ASP A 100 -11.56 -7.56 -25.33
N TRP A 101 -10.92 -6.58 -24.67
CA TRP A 101 -10.16 -6.78 -23.44
C TRP A 101 -11.04 -6.88 -22.19
#